data_AF-A0A0F7BYD8-F1
#
_entry.id   AF-A0A0F7BYD8-F1
#
_cell.length_a   1.000
_cell.length_b   1.000
_cell.length_c   1.000
_cell.angle_alpha   90.00
_cell.angle_beta   90.00
_cell.angle_gamma   90.00
#
_symmetry.space_group_name_H-M   'P 1'
#
loop_
_entity.id
_entity.type
_entity.pdbx_description
1 polymer ?
#
loop_
_entity_poly.entity_id
_entity_poly.type
_entity_poly.pdbx_seq_one_letter_code
_entity_poly.pdbx_strand_id
1 'polypeptide(L)'
;MNLSALQTYELNEIEDIRFELSEEEAKQRFRVHDLDSLNWVLRKIAALDAEIMAKQSLANKEKMRVTDWLNRETKTIEDSRLFFTQLIEEYAREQRATDPKWKASTPYGKVSFRKQLPKWDYIDEKAAIESIQSAGLEEFIRTKYELDKAPLKKHLQIHEDGRVVDPSTGNFIEGIKVVEQPEALKIEVNNE
;
A
#
# COMPACT_ATOMS: atom_id res chain seq x y z
N MET A 1 5.27 -2.07 -20.96
CA MET A 1 4.29 -2.23 -22.04
C MET A 1 4.62 -1.19 -23.09
N ASN A 2 4.48 -1.54 -24.37
CA ASN A 2 4.67 -0.58 -25.44
C ASN A 2 3.31 0.01 -25.77
N LEU A 3 3.27 1.32 -26.08
CA LEU A 3 2.06 2.00 -26.49
C LEU A 3 1.54 1.40 -27.80
N SER A 4 0.22 1.32 -27.95
CA SER A 4 -0.41 0.96 -29.21
C SER A 4 -0.23 2.08 -30.24
N ALA A 5 -0.32 1.75 -31.54
CA ALA A 5 -0.23 2.75 -32.60
C ALA A 5 -1.28 3.86 -32.45
N LEU A 6 -2.48 3.50 -31.98
CA LEU A 6 -3.55 4.45 -31.70
C LEU A 6 -3.15 5.37 -30.54
N GLN A 7 -2.68 4.82 -29.41
CA GLN A 7 -2.26 5.61 -28.25
C GLN A 7 -1.11 6.57 -28.61
N THR A 8 -0.13 6.12 -29.39
CA THR A 8 0.94 7.00 -29.87
C THR A 8 0.42 8.13 -30.73
N TYR A 9 -0.51 7.85 -31.65
CA TYR A 9 -1.17 8.89 -32.45
C TYR A 9 -1.93 9.88 -31.55
N GLU A 10 -2.66 9.39 -30.54
CA GLU A 10 -3.38 10.26 -29.61
C GLU A 10 -2.46 11.23 -28.88
N LEU A 11 -1.33 10.74 -28.37
CA LEU A 11 -0.33 11.53 -27.64
C LEU A 11 0.30 12.58 -28.54
N ASN A 12 0.67 12.21 -29.77
CA ASN A 12 1.20 13.17 -30.74
C ASN A 12 0.19 14.29 -31.03
N GLU A 13 -1.09 13.96 -31.27
CA GLU A 13 -2.11 14.99 -31.47
C GLU A 13 -2.28 15.90 -30.23
N ILE A 14 -2.13 15.38 -29.00
CA ILE A 14 -2.13 16.22 -27.78
C ILE A 14 -0.94 17.18 -27.78
N GLU A 15 0.25 16.70 -28.15
CA GLU A 15 1.46 17.52 -28.21
C GLU A 15 1.39 18.59 -29.31
N ASP A 16 0.93 18.22 -30.51
CA ASP A 16 0.74 19.12 -31.64
C ASP A 16 -0.25 20.25 -31.27
N ILE A 17 -1.40 19.90 -30.69
CA ILE A 17 -2.39 20.89 -30.22
C ILE A 17 -1.77 21.85 -29.19
N ARG A 18 -0.94 21.35 -28.26
CA ARG A 18 -0.28 22.19 -27.25
C ARG A 18 0.79 23.11 -27.84
N PHE A 19 1.40 22.73 -28.96
CA PHE A 19 2.51 23.47 -29.56
C PHE A 19 2.02 24.47 -30.61
N GLU A 20 1.01 24.12 -31.40
CA GLU A 20 0.57 24.89 -32.57
C GLU A 20 -0.53 25.92 -32.25
N LEU A 21 -1.34 25.69 -31.22
CA LEU A 21 -2.47 26.55 -30.91
C LEU A 21 -2.16 27.52 -29.77
N SER A 22 -2.74 28.73 -29.86
CA SER A 22 -2.84 29.63 -28.71
C SER A 22 -3.67 29.00 -27.59
N GLU A 23 -3.55 29.53 -26.37
CA GLU A 23 -4.28 28.98 -25.21
C GLU A 23 -5.81 29.03 -25.43
N GLU A 24 -6.30 30.08 -26.07
CA GLU A 24 -7.71 30.24 -26.42
C GLU A 24 -8.19 29.23 -27.48
N GLU A 25 -7.40 28.98 -28.52
CA GLU A 25 -7.70 28.00 -29.57
C GLU A 25 -7.65 26.57 -29.04
N ALA A 26 -6.67 26.27 -28.18
CA ALA A 26 -6.59 24.98 -27.49
C ALA A 26 -7.82 24.75 -26.61
N LYS A 27 -8.26 25.76 -25.83
CA LYS A 27 -9.48 25.67 -25.02
C LYS A 27 -10.73 25.38 -25.84
N GLN A 28 -10.84 25.98 -27.03
CA GLN A 28 -11.94 25.69 -27.94
C GLN A 28 -11.87 24.26 -28.48
N ARG A 29 -10.67 23.79 -28.86
CA ARG A 29 -10.43 22.43 -29.35
C ARG A 29 -10.71 21.35 -28.31
N PHE A 30 -10.38 21.61 -27.04
CA PHE A 30 -10.59 20.68 -25.92
C PHE A 30 -12.01 20.73 -25.32
N ARG A 31 -12.93 21.50 -25.91
CA ARG A 31 -14.29 21.61 -25.40
C ARG A 31 -15.12 20.37 -25.78
N VAL A 32 -15.64 19.69 -24.76
CA VAL A 32 -16.65 18.62 -24.94
C VAL A 32 -18.03 19.25 -25.09
N HIS A 33 -18.72 18.95 -26.19
CA HIS A 33 -20.06 19.48 -26.48
C HIS A 33 -21.04 18.45 -27.06
N ASP A 34 -20.56 17.25 -27.39
CA ASP A 34 -21.33 16.12 -27.91
C ASP A 34 -20.65 14.79 -27.56
N LEU A 35 -21.25 13.67 -28.00
CA LEU A 35 -20.73 12.33 -27.73
C LEU A 35 -19.39 12.07 -28.43
N ASP A 36 -19.18 12.63 -29.62
CA ASP A 36 -17.94 12.43 -30.39
C ASP A 36 -16.76 13.15 -29.74
N SER A 37 -16.95 14.40 -29.30
CA SER A 37 -15.96 15.16 -28.53
C SER A 37 -15.69 14.54 -27.16
N LEU A 38 -16.69 13.95 -26.50
CA LEU A 38 -16.49 13.17 -25.28
C LEU A 38 -15.64 11.92 -25.54
N ASN A 39 -15.98 11.15 -26.57
CA ASN A 39 -15.23 9.95 -26.95
C ASN A 39 -13.77 10.29 -27.29
N TRP A 40 -13.54 11.41 -27.97
CA TRP A 40 -12.20 11.91 -28.26
C TRP A 40 -11.42 12.22 -26.97
N VAL A 41 -12.01 12.95 -26.01
CA VAL A 41 -11.34 13.21 -24.71
C VAL A 41 -11.06 11.92 -23.94
N LEU A 42 -11.96 10.95 -23.95
CA LEU A 42 -11.74 9.65 -23.30
C LEU A 42 -10.56 8.88 -23.95
N ARG A 43 -10.43 8.90 -25.28
CA ARG A 43 -9.25 8.35 -25.98
C ARG A 43 -7.96 9.05 -25.56
N LYS A 44 -7.97 10.36 -25.39
CA LYS A 44 -6.81 11.12 -24.90
C LYS A 44 -6.40 10.68 -23.50
N ILE A 45 -7.36 10.53 -22.59
CA ILE A 45 -7.10 10.05 -21.23
C ILE A 45 -6.52 8.63 -21.26
N ALA A 46 -7.08 7.72 -22.06
CA ALA A 46 -6.57 6.34 -22.20
C ALA A 46 -5.09 6.33 -22.62
N ALA A 47 -4.73 7.17 -23.59
CA ALA A 47 -3.37 7.25 -24.10
C ALA A 47 -2.39 7.83 -23.06
N LEU A 48 -2.81 8.85 -22.31
CA LEU A 48 -2.02 9.43 -21.22
C LEU A 48 -1.80 8.43 -20.08
N ASP A 49 -2.85 7.71 -19.68
CA ASP A 49 -2.75 6.67 -18.65
C ASP A 49 -1.81 5.54 -19.08
N ALA A 50 -1.90 5.11 -20.34
CA ALA A 50 -0.99 4.13 -20.92
C ALA A 50 0.48 4.62 -20.91
N GLU A 51 0.70 5.91 -21.20
CA GLU A 51 2.04 6.52 -21.17
C GLU A 51 2.61 6.57 -19.74
N ILE A 52 1.79 6.94 -18.76
CA ILE A 52 2.16 6.93 -17.34
C ILE A 52 2.54 5.51 -16.92
N MET A 53 1.73 4.51 -17.26
CA MET A 53 2.01 3.11 -16.95
C MET A 53 3.30 2.61 -17.62
N ALA A 54 3.56 3.01 -18.87
CA ALA A 54 4.79 2.67 -19.58
C ALA A 54 6.03 3.28 -18.88
N LYS A 55 5.96 4.56 -18.51
CA LYS A 55 7.02 5.26 -17.76
C LYS A 55 7.26 4.63 -16.38
N GLN A 56 6.21 4.31 -15.64
CA GLN A 56 6.31 3.61 -14.36
C GLN A 56 6.93 2.21 -14.51
N SER A 57 6.53 1.47 -15.54
CA SER A 57 7.09 0.14 -15.84
C SER A 57 8.58 0.22 -16.11
N LEU A 58 9.03 1.20 -16.90
CA LEU A 58 10.45 1.45 -17.15
C LEU A 58 11.20 1.81 -15.86
N ALA A 59 10.69 2.76 -15.09
CA ALA A 59 11.30 3.17 -13.82
C ALA A 59 11.45 2.00 -12.84
N ASN A 60 10.44 1.13 -12.74
CA ASN A 60 10.49 -0.06 -11.89
C ASN A 60 11.54 -1.08 -12.38
N LYS A 61 11.68 -1.26 -13.69
CA LYS A 61 12.75 -2.11 -14.26
C LYS A 61 14.14 -1.56 -13.96
N GLU A 62 14.35 -0.24 -14.05
CA GLU A 62 15.64 0.34 -13.71
C GLU A 62 15.95 0.23 -12.21
N LYS A 63 14.97 0.46 -11.34
CA LYS A 63 15.13 0.22 -9.89
C LYS A 63 15.60 -1.21 -9.61
N MET A 64 14.94 -2.19 -10.23
CA MET A 64 15.32 -3.60 -10.08
C MET A 64 16.75 -3.86 -10.56
N ARG A 65 17.16 -3.31 -11.71
CA ARG A 65 18.54 -3.45 -12.20
C ARG A 65 19.58 -2.83 -11.27
N VAL A 66 19.29 -1.66 -10.70
CA VAL A 66 20.18 -1.00 -9.72
C VAL A 66 20.29 -1.83 -8.45
N THR A 67 19.17 -2.36 -7.94
CA THR A 67 19.15 -3.28 -6.80
C THR A 67 19.95 -4.55 -7.09
N ASP A 68 19.77 -5.18 -8.25
CA ASP A 68 20.48 -6.39 -8.64
C ASP A 68 21.98 -6.14 -8.87
N TRP A 69 22.35 -4.99 -9.40
CA TRP A 69 23.75 -4.58 -9.50
C TRP A 69 24.38 -4.40 -8.12
N LEU A 70 23.73 -3.65 -7.22
CA LEU A 70 24.21 -3.45 -5.85
C LEU A 70 24.40 -4.79 -5.13
N ASN A 71 23.40 -5.67 -5.19
CA ASN A 71 23.47 -7.00 -4.57
C ASN A 71 24.64 -7.83 -5.09
N ARG A 72 24.94 -7.76 -6.40
CA ARG A 72 26.10 -8.47 -6.97
C ARG A 72 27.42 -7.91 -6.44
N GLU A 73 27.52 -6.59 -6.34
CA GLU A 73 28.72 -5.91 -5.90
C GLU A 73 28.97 -6.05 -4.38
N THR A 74 27.91 -6.20 -3.59
CA THR A 74 28.05 -6.43 -2.13
C THR A 74 28.13 -7.91 -1.75
N LYS A 75 27.75 -8.84 -2.64
CA LYS A 75 27.65 -10.26 -2.32
C LYS A 75 28.92 -10.85 -1.69
N THR A 76 30.09 -10.65 -2.30
CA THR A 76 31.34 -11.23 -1.81
C THR A 76 31.77 -10.64 -0.46
N ILE A 77 31.44 -9.37 -0.23
CA ILE A 77 31.69 -8.66 1.03
C ILE A 77 30.77 -9.22 2.12
N GLU A 78 29.49 -9.42 1.81
CA GLU A 78 28.51 -10.03 2.70
C GLU A 78 28.86 -11.49 3.03
N ASP A 79 29.29 -12.28 2.05
CA ASP A 79 29.75 -13.66 2.24
C ASP A 79 30.99 -13.70 3.17
N SER A 80 31.94 -12.79 2.97
CA SER A 80 33.12 -12.66 3.84
C SER A 80 32.73 -12.27 5.26
N ARG A 81 31.79 -11.32 5.41
CA ARG A 81 31.27 -10.91 6.71
C ARG A 81 30.55 -12.07 7.41
N LEU A 82 29.78 -12.86 6.68
CA LEU A 82 29.10 -14.05 7.21
C LEU A 82 30.12 -15.08 7.69
N PHE A 83 31.15 -15.39 6.90
CA PHE A 83 32.22 -16.31 7.27
C PHE A 83 32.90 -15.91 8.59
N PHE A 84 33.34 -14.65 8.73
CA PHE A 84 33.96 -14.20 9.97
C PHE A 84 32.98 -14.18 11.16
N THR A 85 31.70 -13.90 10.91
CA THR A 85 30.66 -13.98 11.95
C THR A 85 30.49 -15.42 12.43
N GLN A 86 30.54 -16.41 11.54
CA GLN A 86 30.48 -17.83 11.90
C GLN A 86 31.67 -18.25 12.77
N LEU A 87 32.89 -17.80 12.47
CA LEU A 87 34.07 -18.06 13.32
C LEU A 87 33.89 -17.48 14.74
N ILE A 88 33.34 -16.28 14.84
CA ILE A 88 33.02 -15.65 16.14
C ILE A 88 31.96 -16.48 16.88
N GLU A 89 30.92 -16.95 16.18
CA GLU A 89 29.88 -17.78 16.79
C GLU A 89 30.40 -19.12 17.31
N GLU A 90 31.22 -19.81 16.52
CA GLU A 90 31.83 -21.09 16.90
C GLU A 90 32.66 -20.94 18.17
N TYR A 91 33.63 -20.01 18.15
CA TYR A 91 34.47 -19.71 19.31
C TYR A 91 33.63 -19.28 20.52
N ALA A 92 32.68 -18.38 20.35
CA ALA A 92 31.84 -17.91 21.46
C ALA A 92 30.99 -19.04 22.07
N ARG A 93 30.51 -19.99 21.27
CA ARG A 93 29.76 -21.16 21.78
C ARG A 93 30.66 -22.12 22.56
N GLU A 94 31.87 -22.38 22.10
CA GLU A 94 32.87 -23.18 22.85
C GLU A 94 33.19 -22.56 24.21
N GLN A 95 33.46 -21.25 24.23
CA GLN A 95 33.70 -20.53 25.48
C GLN A 95 32.49 -20.58 26.41
N ARG A 96 31.28 -20.45 25.86
CA ARG A 96 30.04 -20.49 26.64
C ARG A 96 29.73 -21.88 27.22
N ALA A 97 30.19 -22.95 26.57
CA ALA A 97 30.06 -24.31 27.09
C ALA A 97 30.86 -24.49 28.39
N THR A 98 31.96 -23.73 28.56
CA THR A 98 32.80 -23.74 29.76
C THR A 98 32.35 -22.69 30.79
N ASP A 99 32.04 -21.48 30.35
CA ASP A 99 31.50 -20.40 31.18
C ASP A 99 30.16 -19.88 30.60
N PRO A 100 29.00 -20.25 31.19
CA PRO A 100 27.69 -19.81 30.71
C PRO A 100 27.49 -18.28 30.68
N LYS A 101 28.30 -17.51 31.43
CA LYS A 101 28.27 -16.04 31.51
C LYS A 101 29.37 -15.38 30.67
N TRP A 102 30.09 -16.15 29.85
CA TRP A 102 31.19 -15.66 29.04
C TRP A 102 30.78 -14.48 28.15
N LYS A 103 31.69 -13.52 28.06
CA LYS A 103 31.62 -12.34 27.19
C LYS A 103 33.04 -11.88 26.88
N ALA A 104 33.27 -11.37 25.68
CA ALA A 104 34.53 -10.78 25.28
C ALA A 104 34.37 -9.30 24.93
N SER A 105 35.38 -8.51 25.28
CA SER A 105 35.49 -7.10 24.90
C SER A 105 36.94 -6.83 24.50
N THR A 106 37.12 -6.32 23.29
CA THR A 106 38.43 -5.93 22.74
C THR A 106 38.32 -4.48 22.23
N PRO A 107 39.44 -3.80 21.93
CA PRO A 107 39.39 -2.50 21.28
C PRO A 107 38.63 -2.48 19.94
N TYR A 108 38.46 -3.64 19.29
CA TYR A 108 37.83 -3.78 17.97
C TYR A 108 36.41 -4.34 18.01
N GLY A 109 35.87 -4.67 19.19
CA GLY A 109 34.50 -5.16 19.27
C GLY A 109 34.17 -5.93 20.55
N LYS A 110 32.89 -6.28 20.66
CA LYS A 110 32.32 -6.99 21.80
C LYS A 110 31.48 -8.17 21.34
N VAL A 111 31.67 -9.30 22.00
CA VAL A 111 30.88 -10.52 21.80
C VAL A 111 30.20 -10.87 23.11
N SER A 112 28.87 -10.96 23.06
CA SER A 112 28.08 -11.34 24.23
C SER A 112 26.80 -12.01 23.79
N PHE A 113 26.37 -13.00 24.56
CA PHE A 113 25.06 -13.59 24.37
C PHE A 113 24.00 -12.79 25.11
N ARG A 114 22.86 -12.59 24.46
CA ARG A 114 21.66 -12.02 25.08
C ARG A 114 20.59 -13.11 25.11
N LYS A 115 19.93 -13.26 26.26
CA LYS A 115 18.72 -14.08 26.34
C LYS A 115 17.64 -13.40 25.48
N GLN A 116 17.19 -14.09 24.44
CA GLN A 116 16.01 -13.68 23.69
C GLN A 116 14.77 -14.15 24.46
N LEU A 117 13.70 -13.37 24.41
CA LEU A 117 12.39 -13.87 24.83
C LEU A 117 12.00 -15.03 23.89
N PRO A 118 11.26 -16.03 24.38
CA PRO A 118 10.69 -17.05 23.50
C PRO A 118 9.98 -16.38 22.32
N LYS A 119 10.20 -16.89 21.11
CA LYS A 119 9.37 -16.50 19.97
C LYS A 119 8.05 -17.24 20.13
N TRP A 120 6.95 -16.49 20.16
CA TRP A 120 5.61 -17.06 20.15
C TRP A 120 5.22 -17.23 18.69
N ASP A 121 5.13 -18.48 18.25
CA ASP A 121 4.73 -18.83 16.89
C ASP A 121 3.26 -19.24 16.90
N TYR A 122 2.42 -18.44 16.25
CA TYR A 122 0.98 -18.65 16.21
C TYR A 122 0.66 -19.46 14.95
N ILE A 123 0.88 -20.77 15.05
CA ILE A 123 0.73 -21.72 13.92
C ILE A 123 -0.71 -21.69 13.37
N ASP A 124 -1.70 -21.61 14.27
CA ASP A 124 -3.10 -21.37 13.95
C ASP A 124 -3.69 -20.43 14.99
N GLU A 125 -3.82 -19.15 14.61
CA GLU A 125 -4.34 -18.11 15.49
C GLU A 125 -5.82 -18.33 15.84
N LYS A 126 -6.62 -18.95 14.95
CA LYS A 126 -8.04 -19.21 15.23
C LYS A 126 -8.20 -20.30 16.28
N ALA A 127 -7.50 -21.42 16.12
CA ALA A 127 -7.52 -22.51 17.10
C ALA A 127 -7.01 -22.03 18.47
N ALA A 128 -6.00 -21.14 18.48
CA ALA A 128 -5.51 -20.53 19.72
C ALA A 128 -6.59 -19.66 20.39
N ILE A 129 -7.30 -18.83 19.63
CA ILE A 129 -8.41 -18.01 20.16
C ILE A 129 -9.53 -18.90 20.73
N GLU A 130 -9.97 -19.94 20.01
CA GLU A 130 -11.02 -20.86 20.46
C GLU A 130 -10.64 -21.58 21.76
N SER A 131 -9.37 -22.00 21.89
CA SER A 131 -8.85 -22.60 23.12
C SER A 131 -8.80 -21.62 24.28
N ILE A 132 -8.42 -20.36 24.04
CA ILE A 132 -8.41 -19.29 25.06
C ILE A 132 -9.84 -18.99 25.53
N GLN A 133 -10.81 -18.92 24.62
CA GLN A 133 -12.23 -18.76 24.94
C GLN A 133 -12.75 -19.93 25.77
N SER A 134 -12.46 -21.17 25.35
CA SER A 134 -12.88 -22.38 26.07
C SER A 134 -12.27 -22.49 27.47
N ALA A 135 -11.08 -21.92 27.67
CA ALA A 135 -10.42 -21.83 28.97
C ALA A 135 -10.91 -20.68 29.85
N GLY A 136 -11.82 -19.83 29.34
CA GLY A 136 -12.34 -18.66 30.06
C GLY A 136 -11.32 -17.53 30.25
N LEU A 137 -10.28 -17.48 29.41
CA LEU A 137 -9.17 -16.50 29.50
C LEU A 137 -9.37 -15.32 28.53
N GLU A 138 -10.59 -14.78 28.51
CA GLU A 138 -11.01 -13.75 27.56
C GLU A 138 -10.22 -12.43 27.69
N GLU A 139 -9.54 -12.19 28.82
CA GLU A 139 -8.68 -11.02 29.01
C GLU A 139 -7.51 -10.93 28.02
N PHE A 140 -7.13 -12.05 27.39
CA PHE A 140 -6.10 -12.11 26.34
C PHE A 140 -6.68 -11.95 24.93
N ILE A 141 -8.00 -11.82 24.78
CA ILE A 141 -8.66 -11.61 23.50
C ILE A 141 -8.98 -10.13 23.36
N ARG A 142 -8.43 -9.51 22.31
CA ARG A 142 -8.74 -8.12 22.01
C ARG A 142 -10.08 -8.01 21.27
N THR A 143 -11.10 -7.51 21.95
CA THR A 143 -12.36 -7.13 21.31
C THR A 143 -12.23 -5.76 20.65
N LYS A 144 -12.53 -5.69 19.36
CA LYS A 144 -12.57 -4.44 18.60
C LYS A 144 -14.04 -4.09 18.31
N TYR A 145 -14.50 -2.96 18.83
CA TYR A 145 -15.78 -2.39 18.45
C TYR A 145 -15.59 -1.44 17.27
N GLU A 146 -16.25 -1.73 16.16
CA GLU A 146 -16.32 -0.86 15.00
C GLU A 146 -17.77 -0.67 14.60
N LEU A 147 -18.12 0.54 14.16
CA LEU A 147 -19.45 0.78 13.59
C LEU A 147 -19.58 -0.04 12.32
N ASP A 148 -20.59 -0.90 12.27
CA ASP A 148 -20.99 -1.52 11.02
C ASP A 148 -21.77 -0.50 10.18
N LYS A 149 -21.04 0.23 9.34
CA LYS A 149 -21.56 1.40 8.62
C LYS A 149 -22.61 1.03 7.57
N ALA A 150 -22.56 -0.18 7.01
CA ALA A 150 -23.49 -0.61 5.97
C ALA A 150 -24.92 -0.84 6.48
N PRO A 151 -25.19 -1.66 7.51
CA PRO A 151 -26.51 -1.78 8.12
C PRO A 151 -26.91 -0.47 8.80
N LEU A 152 -25.97 0.25 9.43
CA LEU A 152 -26.26 1.56 10.03
C LEU A 152 -26.92 2.51 9.02
N LYS A 153 -26.34 2.66 7.82
CA LYS A 153 -26.90 3.50 6.75
C LYS A 153 -28.22 2.98 6.16
N LYS A 154 -28.51 1.68 6.29
CA LYS A 154 -29.76 1.07 5.80
C LYS A 154 -30.92 1.19 6.79
N HIS A 155 -30.62 1.12 8.08
CA HIS A 155 -31.63 1.03 9.14
C HIS A 155 -31.90 2.35 9.85
N LEU A 156 -30.92 3.25 9.93
CA LEU A 156 -31.10 4.55 10.55
C LEU A 156 -31.55 5.59 9.51
N GLN A 157 -32.36 6.54 9.96
CA GLN A 157 -32.88 7.62 9.11
C GLN A 157 -32.12 8.92 9.34
N ILE A 158 -32.15 9.79 8.34
CA ILE A 158 -31.55 11.13 8.40
C ILE A 158 -32.70 12.12 8.66
N HIS A 159 -32.57 12.88 9.73
CA HIS A 159 -33.46 13.99 10.04
C HIS A 159 -33.09 15.23 9.20
N GLU A 160 -34.02 16.17 9.01
CA GLU A 160 -33.88 17.32 8.10
C GLU A 160 -32.65 18.20 8.40
N ASP A 161 -32.15 18.21 9.64
CA ASP A 161 -30.98 18.96 10.08
C ASP A 161 -29.66 18.17 10.01
N GLY A 162 -29.66 17.01 9.36
CA GLY A 162 -28.50 16.15 9.13
C GLY A 162 -28.11 15.27 10.33
N ARG A 163 -28.93 15.21 11.38
CA ARG A 163 -28.76 14.26 12.49
C ARG A 163 -29.33 12.88 12.11
N VAL A 164 -28.75 11.83 12.69
CA VAL A 164 -29.21 10.45 12.46
C VAL A 164 -30.17 10.03 13.56
N VAL A 165 -31.31 9.46 13.20
CA VAL A 165 -32.35 8.96 14.13
C VAL A 165 -32.53 7.46 13.96
N ASP A 166 -32.68 6.76 15.08
CA ASP A 166 -33.17 5.39 15.08
C ASP A 166 -34.70 5.38 14.96
N PRO A 167 -35.28 4.88 13.86
CA PRO A 167 -36.72 4.91 13.65
C PRO A 167 -37.50 4.02 14.62
N SER A 168 -36.85 3.05 15.27
CA SER A 168 -37.50 2.14 16.23
C SER A 168 -37.67 2.78 17.62
N THR A 169 -36.74 3.65 18.01
CA THR A 169 -36.73 4.29 19.33
C THR A 169 -37.03 5.80 19.29
N GLY A 170 -36.92 6.44 18.13
CA GLY A 170 -37.04 7.89 17.96
C GLY A 170 -35.84 8.68 18.49
N ASN A 171 -34.78 8.00 18.95
CA ASN A 171 -33.60 8.64 19.54
C ASN A 171 -32.61 9.10 18.48
N PHE A 172 -32.01 10.27 18.69
CA PHE A 172 -30.89 10.74 17.89
C PHE A 172 -29.60 10.01 18.29
N ILE A 173 -28.81 9.60 17.30
CA ILE A 173 -27.50 8.99 17.50
C ILE A 173 -26.44 10.09 17.51
N GLU A 174 -25.88 10.36 18.69
CA GLU A 174 -24.79 11.31 18.85
C GLU A 174 -23.50 10.80 18.18
N GLY A 175 -22.69 11.74 17.68
CA GLY A 175 -21.43 11.43 17.01
C GLY A 175 -21.54 11.13 15.50
N ILE A 176 -22.73 11.15 14.91
CA ILE A 176 -22.94 11.04 13.46
C ILE A 176 -23.63 12.29 12.93
N LYS A 177 -23.01 12.92 11.93
CA LYS A 177 -23.59 14.02 11.17
C LYS A 177 -23.53 13.68 9.69
N VAL A 178 -24.67 13.71 9.02
CA VAL A 178 -24.75 13.52 7.58
C VAL A 178 -24.71 14.90 6.92
N VAL A 179 -23.79 15.04 5.96
CA VAL A 179 -23.69 16.21 5.10
C VAL A 179 -23.94 15.72 3.69
N GLU A 180 -24.97 16.25 3.05
CA GLU A 180 -25.24 15.94 1.65
C GLU A 180 -24.05 16.40 0.80
N GLN A 181 -23.57 15.48 -0.04
CA GLN A 181 -22.53 15.78 -1.01
C GLN A 181 -23.19 15.89 -2.38
N PRO A 182 -22.72 16.80 -3.24
CA PRO A 182 -23.15 16.81 -4.63
C PRO A 182 -22.75 15.48 -5.29
N GLU A 183 -23.43 15.16 -6.39
CA GLU A 183 -23.09 13.99 -7.19
C GLU A 183 -21.62 14.04 -7.61
N ALA A 184 -20.94 12.89 -7.49
CA ALA A 184 -19.55 12.76 -7.92
C ALA A 184 -19.50 12.25 -9.37
N LEU A 185 -18.80 12.99 -10.23
CA LEU A 185 -18.48 12.52 -11.57
C LEU A 185 -17.48 11.36 -11.48
N LYS A 186 -17.83 10.23 -12.08
CA LYS A 186 -16.95 9.06 -12.22
C LYS A 186 -16.58 8.89 -13.69
N ILE A 187 -15.29 8.86 -13.99
CA ILE A 187 -14.75 8.62 -15.33
C ILE A 187 -13.98 7.31 -15.28
N GLU A 188 -14.39 6.35 -16.11
CA GLU A 188 -13.69 5.07 -16.28
C GLU A 188 -13.29 4.95 -17.74
N VAL A 189 -12.02 4.69 -17.98
CA VAL A 189 -11.46 4.56 -19.33
C VAL A 189 -10.94 3.14 -19.49
N ASN A 190 -11.35 2.48 -20.57
CA ASN A 190 -10.88 1.14 -20.88
C ASN A 190 -9.54 1.25 -21.59
N ASN A 191 -8.51 0.64 -21.01
CA ASN A 191 -7.22 0.48 -21.67
C ASN A 191 -7.26 -0.84 -22.44
N GLU A 192 -7.49 -0.77 -23.76
CA GLU A 192 -7.26 -1.88 -24.69
C GLU A 192 -5.77 -2.13 -24.95
#